data_AF-A0A846T4V0-F1
#
_entry.id   AF-A0A846T4V0-F1
#
_cell.length_a   1.000
_cell.length_b   1.000
_cell.length_c   1.000
_cell.angle_alpha   90.00
_cell.angle_beta   90.00
_cell.angle_gamma   90.00
#
_symmetry.space_group_name_H-M   'P 1'
#
loop_
_entity.id
_entity.type
_entity.pdbx_description
1 polymer ?
#
loop_
_entity_poly.entity_id
_entity_poly.type
_entity_poly.pdbx_seq_one_letter_code
_entity_poly.pdbx_strand_id
1 'polypeptide(L)'
;MKSLNGKVLYVIGTGARKITQIPRMIHELVDEGAEIYTMMSDVGRQICDSSLSEFKMNGNTMVYGYSKEGESLPLEDMVLVAPCTFNTLNKIAGGIADTYPLTITATAIGAGRNVVIAPAMNGDLWYHPIMEYSRKKLEQWGCKIIWPEITPDKVTMAPIEKIADTVYHILSRTRYNSEQVERTREFDKLVDENYTEFRDIGQELVDADLTRGAGGCLSKKVTEGILVSTSGSQVGSLSKQDISLITKVENERVHWMGYKKPSSESPLLSELYKNFSEKNAIIHSHCPRITYDSKMQKYSTPDYIRAGCFGEGKKTLSTISNNNGFAILRLHGEIAMGNSLEEVYQKLKSRMEEAHER
;
A
#
# COMPACT_ATOMS: atom_id res chain seq x y z
N MET A 1 -2.89 -9.47 -17.67
CA MET A 1 -2.93 -8.00 -17.86
C MET A 1 -1.64 -7.47 -17.28
N LYS A 2 -0.88 -6.62 -17.99
CA LYS A 2 0.31 -5.97 -17.44
C LYS A 2 -0.12 -4.67 -16.77
N SER A 3 -0.21 -4.67 -15.44
CA SER A 3 -0.85 -3.59 -14.67
C SER A 3 -0.10 -2.25 -14.70
N LEU A 4 1.18 -2.27 -15.09
CA LEU A 4 2.03 -1.09 -15.20
C LEU A 4 2.45 -0.79 -16.65
N ASN A 5 1.75 -1.34 -17.64
CA ASN A 5 2.10 -1.13 -19.05
C ASN A 5 2.09 0.36 -19.43
N GLY A 6 3.21 0.84 -19.98
CA GLY A 6 3.40 2.24 -20.38
C GLY A 6 3.66 3.19 -19.21
N LYS A 7 3.98 2.67 -18.01
CA LYS A 7 4.37 3.47 -16.85
C LYS A 7 5.88 3.62 -16.76
N VAL A 8 6.34 4.86 -16.63
CA VAL A 8 7.76 5.19 -16.47
C VAL A 8 8.04 5.46 -14.99
N LEU A 9 8.97 4.69 -14.41
CA LEU A 9 9.36 4.80 -13.01
C LEU A 9 10.86 5.11 -12.89
N TYR A 10 11.19 6.16 -12.16
CA TYR A 10 12.58 6.41 -11.76
C TYR A 10 12.85 5.76 -10.40
N VAL A 11 13.84 4.88 -10.32
CA VAL A 11 14.23 4.20 -9.08
C VAL A 11 15.60 4.70 -8.63
N ILE A 12 15.63 5.43 -7.52
CA ILE A 12 16.83 6.03 -6.95
C ILE A 12 17.28 5.23 -5.73
N GLY A 13 18.39 4.53 -5.85
CA GLY A 13 19.00 3.77 -4.76
C GLY A 13 20.11 4.55 -4.04
N THR A 14 20.11 4.56 -2.71
CA THR A 14 21.14 5.25 -1.91
C THR A 14 21.94 4.28 -1.05
N GLY A 15 23.00 4.76 -0.40
CA GLY A 15 23.99 3.97 0.35
C GLY A 15 23.49 3.22 1.59
N ALA A 16 22.56 2.27 1.45
CA ALA A 16 22.15 1.33 2.49
C ALA A 16 22.19 -0.10 1.94
N ARG A 17 22.59 -1.08 2.77
CA ARG A 17 22.71 -2.50 2.37
C ARG A 17 21.46 -3.09 1.72
N LYS A 18 20.28 -2.56 2.05
CA LYS A 18 18.99 -2.96 1.45
C LYS A 18 18.89 -2.71 -0.06
N ILE A 19 19.78 -1.90 -0.64
CA ILE A 19 19.84 -1.68 -2.09
C ILE A 19 20.03 -2.98 -2.88
N THR A 20 20.67 -4.00 -2.29
CA THR A 20 20.84 -5.33 -2.92
C THR A 20 19.53 -6.10 -3.10
N GLN A 21 18.43 -5.63 -2.50
CA GLN A 21 17.10 -6.23 -2.67
C GLN A 21 16.30 -5.59 -3.81
N ILE A 22 16.72 -4.41 -4.28
CA ILE A 22 16.02 -3.61 -5.28
C ILE A 22 15.91 -4.31 -6.65
N PRO A 23 16.90 -5.09 -7.15
CA PRO A 23 16.76 -5.80 -8.41
C PRO A 23 15.54 -6.71 -8.46
N ARG A 24 15.21 -7.40 -7.36
CA ARG A 24 14.02 -8.27 -7.27
C ARG A 24 12.72 -7.50 -7.44
N MET A 25 12.65 -6.30 -6.86
CA MET A 25 11.50 -5.41 -7.03
C MET A 25 11.41 -4.87 -8.46
N ILE A 26 12.54 -4.47 -9.04
CA ILE A 26 12.60 -3.98 -10.43
C ILE A 26 12.11 -5.08 -11.39
N HIS A 27 12.57 -6.32 -11.23
CA HIS A 27 12.10 -7.46 -12.02
C HIS A 27 10.56 -7.59 -11.97
N GLU A 28 9.98 -7.58 -10.76
CA GLU A 28 8.52 -7.67 -10.61
C GLU A 28 7.78 -6.55 -11.35
N LEU A 29 8.24 -5.30 -11.20
CA LEU A 29 7.59 -4.15 -11.82
C LEU A 29 7.72 -4.16 -13.36
N VAL A 30 8.86 -4.62 -13.88
CA VAL A 30 9.11 -4.80 -15.32
C VAL A 30 8.24 -5.93 -15.89
N ASP A 31 8.08 -7.04 -15.17
CA ASP A 31 7.20 -8.14 -15.59
C ASP A 31 5.76 -7.64 -15.77
N GLU A 32 5.33 -6.72 -14.89
CA GLU A 32 4.05 -6.00 -14.97
C GLU A 32 4.01 -4.85 -15.99
N GLY A 33 5.10 -4.63 -16.74
CA GLY A 33 5.16 -3.72 -17.89
C GLY A 33 5.68 -2.32 -17.62
N ALA A 34 6.21 -2.04 -16.43
CA ALA A 34 6.85 -0.77 -16.14
C ALA A 34 8.17 -0.63 -16.92
N GLU A 35 8.46 0.59 -17.34
CA GLU A 35 9.76 1.00 -17.86
C GLU A 35 10.52 1.73 -16.76
N ILE A 36 11.67 1.19 -16.36
CA ILE A 36 12.40 1.65 -15.17
C ILE A 36 13.70 2.35 -15.58
N TYR A 37 13.99 3.46 -14.92
CA TYR A 37 15.26 4.17 -15.00
C TYR A 37 15.91 4.19 -13.62
N THR A 38 16.95 3.38 -13.44
CA THR A 38 17.63 3.24 -12.16
C THR A 38 18.81 4.19 -12.04
N MET A 39 18.83 4.96 -10.97
CA MET A 39 19.91 5.87 -10.60
C MET A 39 20.42 5.49 -9.21
N MET A 40 21.71 5.71 -8.95
CA MET A 40 22.31 5.39 -7.65
C MET A 40 23.19 6.54 -7.14
N SER A 41 23.24 6.72 -5.83
CA SER A 41 24.34 7.46 -5.22
C SER A 41 25.64 6.66 -5.34
N ASP A 42 26.81 7.31 -5.33
CA ASP A 42 28.11 6.63 -5.43
C ASP A 42 28.28 5.52 -4.38
N VAL A 43 27.89 5.79 -3.12
CA VAL A 43 27.93 4.78 -2.04
C VAL A 43 26.97 3.61 -2.31
N GLY A 44 25.80 3.86 -2.91
CA GLY A 44 24.85 2.81 -3.25
C GLY A 44 25.40 1.91 -4.36
N ARG A 45 26.06 2.52 -5.35
CA ARG A 45 26.76 1.81 -6.42
C ARG A 45 27.88 0.94 -5.86
N GLN A 46 28.73 1.48 -4.98
CA GLN A 46 29.82 0.75 -4.33
C GLN A 46 29.32 -0.48 -3.56
N ILE A 47 28.19 -0.36 -2.84
CA ILE A 47 27.56 -1.51 -2.15
C ILE A 47 27.14 -2.60 -3.15
N CYS A 48 26.74 -2.21 -4.35
CA CYS A 48 26.31 -3.11 -5.42
C CYS A 48 27.43 -3.51 -6.38
N ASP A 49 28.70 -3.15 -6.18
CA ASP A 49 29.73 -3.32 -7.21
C ASP A 49 29.82 -4.77 -7.74
N SER A 50 29.70 -5.77 -6.86
CA SER A 50 29.70 -7.18 -7.22
C SER A 50 28.36 -7.72 -7.76
N SER A 51 27.27 -6.96 -7.62
CA SER A 51 25.92 -7.33 -8.04
C SER A 51 25.27 -6.33 -9.02
N LEU A 52 26.04 -5.39 -9.59
CA LEU A 52 25.56 -4.38 -10.53
C LEU A 52 24.91 -5.01 -11.77
N SER A 53 25.32 -6.21 -12.15
CA SER A 53 24.70 -6.96 -13.26
C SER A 53 23.25 -7.34 -12.98
N GLU A 54 22.83 -7.50 -11.72
CA GLU A 54 21.45 -7.81 -11.37
C GLU A 54 20.49 -6.65 -11.71
N PHE A 55 20.99 -5.42 -11.79
CA PHE A 55 20.18 -4.28 -12.23
C PHE A 55 20.06 -4.20 -13.76
N LYS A 56 20.94 -4.88 -14.51
CA LYS A 56 20.95 -4.82 -15.97
C LYS A 56 19.99 -5.86 -16.54
N MET A 57 18.75 -5.46 -16.75
CA MET A 57 17.69 -6.28 -17.34
C MET A 57 16.92 -5.50 -18.39
N ASN A 58 16.29 -6.21 -19.32
CA ASN A 58 15.36 -5.57 -20.26
C ASN A 58 14.24 -4.87 -19.48
N GLY A 59 13.88 -3.64 -19.84
CA GLY A 59 12.93 -2.81 -19.10
C GLY A 59 13.54 -1.99 -17.96
N ASN A 60 14.84 -2.12 -17.65
CA ASN A 60 15.54 -1.24 -16.72
C ASN A 60 16.80 -0.60 -17.34
N THR A 61 16.80 0.73 -17.42
CA THR A 61 17.93 1.52 -17.93
C THR A 61 18.72 2.13 -16.77
N MET A 62 20.02 1.83 -16.69
CA MET A 62 20.91 2.45 -15.70
C MET A 62 21.31 3.87 -16.14
N VAL A 63 21.06 4.86 -15.27
CA VAL A 63 21.38 6.26 -15.50
C VAL A 63 22.40 6.76 -14.49
N TYR A 64 23.52 7.29 -14.99
CA TYR A 64 24.67 7.71 -14.17
C TYR A 64 24.84 9.23 -14.06
N GLY A 65 24.09 10.01 -14.84
CA GLY A 65 24.22 11.46 -14.89
C GLY A 65 23.52 12.05 -16.11
N TYR A 66 23.79 13.32 -16.38
CA TYR A 66 23.31 13.99 -17.59
C TYR A 66 23.84 13.31 -18.86
N SER A 67 22.95 13.09 -19.83
CA SER A 67 23.35 12.65 -21.17
C SER A 67 24.23 13.71 -21.82
N LYS A 68 25.33 13.29 -22.44
CA LYS A 68 26.23 14.19 -23.18
C LYS A 68 25.67 14.59 -24.55
N GLU A 69 24.68 13.85 -25.06
CA GLU A 69 24.19 13.94 -26.45
C GLU A 69 22.78 14.57 -26.55
N GLY A 70 22.27 15.16 -25.47
CA GLY A 70 20.99 15.87 -25.49
C GLY A 70 19.75 14.98 -25.45
N GLU A 71 19.91 13.66 -25.33
CA GLU A 71 18.78 12.75 -25.06
C GLU A 71 18.22 13.01 -23.66
N SER A 72 16.99 13.51 -23.61
CA SER A 72 16.21 13.61 -22.37
C SER A 72 15.63 12.25 -22.00
N LEU A 73 15.71 11.89 -20.72
CA LEU A 73 14.95 10.76 -20.20
C LEU A 73 13.45 10.97 -20.43
N PRO A 74 12.65 9.91 -20.62
CA PRO A 74 11.21 10.04 -20.73
C PRO A 74 10.64 10.61 -19.43
N LEU A 75 9.58 11.39 -19.54
CA LEU A 75 8.90 11.95 -18.37
C LEU A 75 8.39 10.82 -17.47
N GLU A 76 8.72 10.89 -16.19
CA GLU A 76 8.34 9.89 -15.20
C GLU A 76 6.88 10.05 -14.73
N ASP A 77 6.19 8.92 -14.53
CA ASP A 77 4.93 8.89 -13.80
C ASP A 77 5.18 9.01 -12.27
N MET A 78 6.36 8.58 -11.82
CA MET A 78 6.74 8.52 -10.42
C MET A 78 8.26 8.44 -10.21
N VAL A 79 8.74 9.03 -9.11
CA VAL A 79 10.09 8.83 -8.56
C VAL A 79 10.00 8.03 -7.28
N LEU A 80 10.74 6.94 -7.20
CA LEU A 80 10.91 6.11 -6.01
C LEU A 80 12.33 6.22 -5.48
N VAL A 81 12.52 6.76 -4.28
CA VAL A 81 13.81 6.78 -3.59
C VAL A 81 13.86 5.62 -2.60
N ALA A 82 14.47 4.50 -3.02
CA ALA A 82 14.52 3.25 -2.26
C ALA A 82 15.83 2.48 -2.52
N PRO A 83 16.64 2.17 -1.48
CA PRO A 83 16.56 2.73 -0.13
C PRO A 83 16.85 4.24 -0.11
N CYS A 84 16.27 4.97 0.85
CA CYS A 84 16.60 6.35 1.16
C CYS A 84 17.32 6.45 2.52
N THR A 85 18.61 6.74 2.52
CA THR A 85 19.39 6.92 3.76
C THR A 85 19.01 8.19 4.51
N PHE A 86 19.33 8.25 5.81
CA PHE A 86 19.20 9.45 6.64
C PHE A 86 19.81 10.69 5.97
N ASN A 87 21.01 10.57 5.40
CA ASN A 87 21.68 11.66 4.68
C ASN A 87 20.86 12.13 3.47
N THR A 88 20.42 11.21 2.62
CA THR A 88 19.67 11.56 1.40
C THR A 88 18.33 12.21 1.76
N LEU A 89 17.59 11.64 2.71
CA LEU A 89 16.30 12.17 3.14
C LEU A 89 16.41 13.61 3.64
N ASN A 90 17.41 13.89 4.48
CA ASN A 90 17.65 15.24 4.99
C ASN A 90 18.16 16.20 3.91
N LYS A 91 18.93 15.73 2.92
CA LYS A 91 19.31 16.54 1.76
C LYS A 91 18.08 16.93 0.94
N ILE A 92 17.18 15.99 0.65
CA ILE A 92 15.92 16.28 -0.06
C ILE A 92 15.11 17.32 0.73
N ALA A 93 14.89 17.09 2.04
CA ALA A 93 14.14 18.01 2.90
C ALA A 93 14.80 19.39 3.07
N GLY A 94 16.11 19.49 2.84
CA GLY A 94 16.87 20.73 2.82
C GLY A 94 16.94 21.42 1.45
N GLY A 95 16.35 20.84 0.40
CA GLY A 95 16.44 21.35 -0.97
C GLY A 95 17.83 21.19 -1.61
N ILE A 96 18.67 20.30 -1.06
CA ILE A 96 20.03 20.06 -1.57
C ILE A 96 19.95 19.12 -2.77
N ALA A 97 20.39 19.61 -3.93
CA ALA A 97 20.41 18.90 -5.21
C ALA A 97 21.85 18.76 -5.75
N ASP A 98 22.78 18.30 -4.90
CA ASP A 98 24.21 18.24 -5.19
C ASP A 98 24.68 16.99 -5.94
N THR A 99 23.75 16.12 -6.33
CA THR A 99 23.99 14.94 -7.16
C THR A 99 22.86 14.79 -8.18
N TYR A 100 23.11 14.14 -9.31
CA TYR A 100 22.09 13.94 -10.35
C TYR A 100 20.80 13.29 -9.81
N PRO A 101 20.84 12.20 -9.00
CA PRO A 101 19.62 11.64 -8.43
C PRO A 101 18.85 12.62 -7.52
N LEU A 102 19.56 13.47 -6.76
CA LEU A 102 18.92 14.49 -5.93
C LEU A 102 18.32 15.62 -6.78
N THR A 103 18.96 16.03 -7.88
CA THR A 103 18.38 16.98 -8.83
C THR A 103 17.10 16.44 -9.45
N ILE A 104 17.06 15.18 -9.87
CA ILE A 104 15.86 14.52 -10.39
C ILE A 104 14.75 14.50 -9.33
N THR A 105 15.09 14.11 -8.10
CA THR A 105 14.12 14.09 -6.99
C THR A 105 13.56 15.49 -6.71
N ALA A 106 14.42 16.51 -6.60
CA ALA A 106 14.01 17.89 -6.36
C ALA A 106 13.14 18.45 -7.50
N THR A 107 13.47 18.12 -8.75
CA THR A 107 12.70 18.50 -9.93
C THR A 107 11.30 17.88 -9.90
N ALA A 108 11.20 16.59 -9.58
CA ALA A 108 9.93 15.89 -9.46
C ALA A 108 9.03 16.50 -8.36
N ILE A 109 9.60 16.84 -7.20
CA ILE A 109 8.88 17.55 -6.13
C ILE A 109 8.39 18.91 -6.63
N GLY A 110 9.27 19.72 -7.23
CA GLY A 110 8.93 21.06 -7.74
C GLY A 110 7.87 21.04 -8.84
N ALA A 111 7.80 19.96 -9.62
CA ALA A 111 6.81 19.74 -10.66
C ALA A 111 5.50 19.09 -10.14
N GLY A 112 5.37 18.84 -8.83
CA GLY A 112 4.19 18.21 -8.22
C GLY A 112 3.98 16.75 -8.63
N ARG A 113 5.06 16.03 -8.97
CA ARG A 113 5.02 14.62 -9.37
C ARG A 113 4.96 13.70 -8.15
N ASN A 114 4.57 12.44 -8.38
CA ASN A 114 4.55 11.42 -7.34
C ASN A 114 5.98 11.09 -6.91
N VAL A 115 6.37 11.52 -5.70
CA VAL A 115 7.65 11.15 -5.10
C VAL A 115 7.40 10.27 -3.88
N VAL A 116 7.93 9.05 -3.93
CA VAL A 116 7.82 8.07 -2.85
C VAL A 116 9.20 7.80 -2.28
N ILE A 117 9.30 7.81 -0.95
CA ILE A 117 10.56 7.66 -0.23
C ILE A 117 10.42 6.47 0.71
N ALA A 118 11.34 5.50 0.58
CA ALA A 118 11.44 4.34 1.46
C ALA A 118 12.69 4.47 2.35
N PRO A 119 12.56 5.00 3.59
CA PRO A 119 13.69 5.25 4.47
C PRO A 119 14.38 3.94 4.87
N ALA A 120 15.71 3.96 4.92
CA ALA A 120 16.54 2.82 5.31
C ALA A 120 17.69 3.30 6.20
N MET A 121 17.52 3.14 7.52
CA MET A 121 18.49 3.56 8.53
C MET A 121 18.29 2.75 9.83
N ASN A 122 19.21 2.86 10.78
CA ASN A 122 19.07 2.26 12.11
C ASN A 122 18.17 3.09 13.03
N GLY A 123 17.90 2.58 14.23
CA GLY A 123 17.02 3.24 15.21
C GLY A 123 17.51 4.62 15.63
N ASP A 124 18.79 4.77 15.94
CA ASP A 124 19.36 6.05 16.40
C ASP A 124 19.16 7.17 15.36
N LEU A 125 19.34 6.86 14.07
CA LEU A 125 19.11 7.81 12.99
C LEU A 125 17.61 8.07 12.76
N TRP A 126 16.76 7.06 12.92
CA TRP A 126 15.32 7.22 12.78
C TRP A 126 14.72 8.12 13.87
N TYR A 127 15.20 7.98 15.11
CA TYR A 127 14.74 8.76 16.25
C TYR A 127 15.51 10.09 16.44
N HIS A 128 16.45 10.41 15.55
CA HIS A 128 17.15 11.68 15.59
C HIS A 128 16.16 12.86 15.42
N PRO A 129 16.27 13.96 16.18
CA PRO A 129 15.27 15.05 16.16
C PRO A 129 14.97 15.63 14.77
N ILE A 130 15.98 15.77 13.91
CA ILE A 130 15.81 16.27 12.53
C ILE A 130 14.97 15.33 11.66
N MET A 131 14.96 14.02 11.94
CA MET A 131 14.31 13.02 11.09
C MET A 131 12.81 13.27 11.03
N GLU A 132 12.19 13.53 12.19
CA GLU A 132 10.76 13.84 12.29
C GLU A 132 10.40 15.15 11.57
N TYR A 133 11.25 16.17 11.70
CA TYR A 133 11.06 17.45 11.02
C TYR A 133 11.17 17.30 9.49
N SER A 134 12.21 16.62 9.02
CA SER A 134 12.44 16.37 7.59
C SER A 134 11.33 15.52 6.98
N ARG A 135 10.89 14.46 7.67
CA ARG A 135 9.76 13.62 7.25
C ARG A 135 8.49 14.44 7.06
N LYS A 136 8.09 15.20 8.08
CA LYS A 136 6.88 16.06 8.03
C LYS A 136 6.95 17.09 6.93
N LYS A 137 8.11 17.71 6.71
CA LYS A 137 8.32 18.68 5.64
C LYS A 137 8.13 18.05 4.26
N LEU A 138 8.70 16.86 4.03
CA LEU A 138 8.54 16.14 2.77
C LEU A 138 7.09 15.75 2.52
N GLU A 139 6.38 15.30 3.56
CA GLU A 139 4.93 15.02 3.49
C GLU A 139 4.12 16.27 3.12
N GLN A 140 4.48 17.44 3.70
CA GLN A 140 3.86 18.73 3.34
C GLN A 140 4.14 19.13 1.89
N TRP A 141 5.25 18.70 1.30
CA TRP A 141 5.57 18.89 -0.12
C TRP A 141 4.91 17.86 -1.04
N GLY A 142 4.06 16.97 -0.50
CA GLY A 142 3.35 15.96 -1.28
C GLY A 142 4.13 14.66 -1.48
N CYS A 143 5.31 14.50 -0.87
CA CYS A 143 6.02 13.23 -0.90
C CYS A 143 5.31 12.18 -0.05
N LYS A 144 5.26 10.93 -0.52
CA LYS A 144 4.77 9.80 0.26
C LYS A 144 5.93 9.10 0.96
N ILE A 145 5.90 9.07 2.28
CA ILE A 145 6.88 8.31 3.08
C ILE A 145 6.34 6.91 3.35
N ILE A 146 7.07 5.89 2.91
CA ILE A 146 6.79 4.50 3.31
C ILE A 146 7.39 4.29 4.69
N TRP A 147 6.54 3.99 5.68
CA TRP A 147 7.02 3.73 7.04
C TRP A 147 8.02 2.56 7.06
N PRO A 148 9.17 2.70 7.76
CA PRO A 148 10.09 1.60 7.95
C PRO A 148 9.46 0.46 8.76
N GLU A 149 10.07 -0.72 8.69
CA GLU A 149 9.81 -1.77 9.65
C GLU A 149 10.46 -1.38 10.98
N ILE A 150 9.63 -1.18 12.01
CA ILE A 150 10.06 -0.87 13.37
C ILE A 150 9.66 -2.03 14.26
N THR A 151 10.66 -2.70 14.83
CA THR A 151 10.49 -3.71 15.89
C THR A 151 11.25 -3.25 17.13
N PRO A 152 11.06 -3.88 18.30
CA PRO A 152 11.86 -3.58 19.49
C PRO A 152 13.38 -3.65 19.24
N ASP A 153 13.81 -4.53 18.33
CA ASP A 153 15.23 -4.81 18.09
C ASP A 153 15.84 -3.99 16.94
N LYS A 154 15.04 -3.50 15.99
CA LYS A 154 15.56 -2.83 14.79
C LYS A 154 14.58 -1.84 14.17
N VAL A 155 15.15 -0.82 13.53
CA VAL A 155 14.48 -0.03 12.48
C VAL A 155 15.16 -0.38 11.16
N THR A 156 14.38 -0.68 10.12
CA THR A 156 14.92 -0.97 8.79
C THR A 156 13.93 -0.61 7.68
N MET A 157 14.39 -0.58 6.43
CA MET A 157 13.52 -0.32 5.28
C MET A 157 12.37 -1.32 5.24
N ALA A 158 11.18 -0.85 4.86
CA ALA A 158 10.04 -1.71 4.56
C ALA A 158 10.43 -2.83 3.56
N PRO A 159 9.76 -4.00 3.62
CA PRO A 159 9.96 -5.06 2.64
C PRO A 159 9.73 -4.55 1.22
N ILE A 160 10.46 -5.10 0.25
CA ILE A 160 10.33 -4.69 -1.15
C ILE A 160 8.91 -4.92 -1.70
N GLU A 161 8.19 -5.89 -1.14
CA GLU A 161 6.79 -6.17 -1.40
C GLU A 161 5.89 -4.98 -1.05
N LYS A 162 6.10 -4.34 0.12
CA LYS A 162 5.36 -3.15 0.54
C LYS A 162 5.67 -1.96 -0.36
N ILE A 163 6.93 -1.83 -0.79
CA ILE A 163 7.37 -0.77 -1.68
C ILE A 163 6.72 -0.95 -3.05
N ALA A 164 6.78 -2.16 -3.62
CA ALA A 164 6.10 -2.51 -4.86
C ALA A 164 4.60 -2.24 -4.79
N ASP A 165 3.92 -2.70 -3.73
CA ASP A 165 2.48 -2.44 -3.51
C ASP A 165 2.15 -0.95 -3.51
N THR A 166 3.04 -0.12 -2.96
CA THR A 166 2.88 1.34 -2.97
C THR A 166 2.95 1.90 -4.39
N VAL A 167 3.84 1.37 -5.24
CA VAL A 167 3.91 1.70 -6.68
C VAL A 167 2.61 1.32 -7.37
N TYR A 168 2.13 0.08 -7.21
CA TYR A 168 0.88 -0.37 -7.83
C TYR A 168 -0.32 0.46 -7.38
N HIS A 169 -0.40 0.79 -6.09
CA HIS A 169 -1.48 1.60 -5.54
C HIS A 169 -1.55 2.98 -6.19
N ILE A 170 -0.40 3.59 -6.48
CA ILE A 170 -0.32 4.92 -7.12
C ILE A 170 -0.61 4.83 -8.62
N LEU A 171 -0.04 3.84 -9.32
CA LEU A 171 -0.02 3.81 -10.79
C LEU A 171 -1.12 2.98 -11.44
N SER A 172 -1.63 1.93 -10.77
CA SER A 172 -2.65 1.00 -11.31
C SER A 172 -3.92 0.91 -10.45
N ARG A 173 -3.83 1.21 -9.14
CA ARG A 173 -4.88 1.07 -8.10
C ARG A 173 -5.43 -0.35 -7.88
N THR A 174 -5.50 -1.20 -8.89
CA THR A 174 -5.96 -2.59 -8.78
C THR A 174 -5.00 -3.57 -9.44
N ARG A 175 -4.75 -4.71 -8.79
CA ARG A 175 -3.77 -5.74 -9.20
C ARG A 175 -4.39 -7.09 -9.60
N TYR A 176 -5.71 -7.22 -9.54
CA TYR A 176 -6.39 -8.47 -9.89
C TYR A 176 -7.22 -8.35 -11.18
N ASN A 177 -7.36 -9.49 -11.86
CA ASN A 177 -8.23 -9.64 -13.03
C ASN A 177 -9.69 -9.58 -12.59
N SER A 178 -10.50 -8.82 -13.32
CA SER A 178 -11.91 -8.65 -12.98
C SER A 178 -12.77 -8.60 -14.21
N GLU A 179 -14.01 -9.02 -14.07
CA GLU A 179 -15.02 -8.97 -15.11
C GLU A 179 -16.31 -8.39 -14.56
N GLN A 180 -16.76 -7.29 -15.17
CA GLN A 180 -18.02 -6.68 -14.80
C GLN A 180 -19.15 -7.47 -15.46
N VAL A 181 -20.13 -7.87 -14.66
CA VAL A 181 -21.36 -8.54 -15.10
C VAL A 181 -22.48 -7.51 -15.16
N GLU A 182 -23.48 -7.75 -15.99
CA GLU A 182 -24.63 -6.87 -16.13
C GLU A 182 -25.38 -6.70 -14.80
N ARG A 183 -25.76 -5.46 -14.49
CA ARG A 183 -26.49 -5.14 -13.26
C ARG A 183 -27.93 -5.66 -13.34
N THR A 184 -28.46 -6.14 -12.22
CA THR A 184 -29.82 -6.67 -12.12
C THR A 184 -30.65 -5.84 -11.15
N ARG A 185 -31.98 -6.01 -11.19
CA ARG A 185 -32.87 -5.39 -10.19
C ARG A 185 -32.58 -5.88 -8.77
N GLU A 186 -32.15 -7.13 -8.62
CA GLU A 186 -31.77 -7.69 -7.32
C GLU A 186 -30.50 -7.01 -6.77
N PHE A 187 -29.53 -6.69 -7.63
CA PHE A 187 -28.38 -5.89 -7.24
C PHE A 187 -28.78 -4.52 -6.68
N ASP A 188 -29.66 -3.79 -7.39
CA ASP A 188 -30.09 -2.46 -6.93
C ASP A 188 -30.82 -2.55 -5.58
N LYS A 189 -31.65 -3.58 -5.38
CA LYS A 189 -32.33 -3.86 -4.11
C LYS A 189 -31.34 -4.16 -2.98
N LEU A 190 -30.34 -5.02 -3.20
CA LEU A 190 -29.31 -5.34 -2.22
C LEU A 190 -28.51 -4.10 -1.80
N VAL A 191 -28.18 -3.22 -2.75
CA VAL A 191 -27.52 -1.94 -2.44
C VAL A 191 -28.45 -1.05 -1.63
N ASP A 192 -29.71 -0.91 -2.01
CA ASP A 192 -30.67 -0.07 -1.29
C ASP A 192 -30.89 -0.50 0.16
N GLU A 193 -30.97 -1.81 0.40
CA GLU A 193 -31.16 -2.40 1.74
C GLU A 193 -29.93 -2.24 2.65
N ASN A 194 -28.72 -2.18 2.09
CA ASN A 194 -27.48 -2.15 2.87
C ASN A 194 -26.78 -0.77 2.87
N TYR A 195 -27.21 0.16 2.00
CA TYR A 195 -26.54 1.44 1.83
C TYR A 195 -26.44 2.25 3.12
N THR A 196 -27.53 2.32 3.89
CA THR A 196 -27.58 3.10 5.13
C THR A 196 -26.54 2.59 6.14
N GLU A 197 -26.42 1.27 6.33
CA GLU A 197 -25.41 0.68 7.22
C GLU A 197 -23.98 0.97 6.73
N PHE A 198 -23.72 0.81 5.42
CA PHE A 198 -22.40 1.12 4.85
C PHE A 198 -22.02 2.60 5.03
N ARG A 199 -22.96 3.51 4.80
CA ARG A 199 -22.75 4.96 4.97
C ARG A 199 -22.47 5.30 6.43
N ASP A 200 -23.29 4.81 7.34
CA ASP A 200 -23.24 5.20 8.75
C ASP A 200 -21.97 4.63 9.42
N ILE A 201 -21.68 3.34 9.23
CA ILE A 201 -20.42 2.73 9.73
C ILE A 201 -19.20 3.37 9.07
N GLY A 202 -19.29 3.69 7.77
CA GLY A 202 -18.23 4.38 7.06
C GLY A 202 -17.87 5.72 7.68
N GLN A 203 -18.88 6.52 8.04
CA GLN A 203 -18.71 7.79 8.74
C GLN A 203 -18.12 7.59 10.14
N GLU A 204 -18.63 6.61 10.90
CA GLU A 204 -18.14 6.31 12.25
C GLU A 204 -16.67 5.87 12.29
N LEU A 205 -16.19 5.15 11.28
CA LEU A 205 -14.77 4.80 11.14
C LEU A 205 -13.88 6.03 10.98
N VAL A 206 -14.35 7.04 10.23
CA VAL A 206 -13.61 8.29 10.04
C VAL A 206 -13.64 9.13 11.31
N ASP A 207 -14.81 9.23 11.96
CA ASP A 207 -14.99 9.99 13.20
C ASP A 207 -14.14 9.41 14.35
N ALA A 208 -13.95 8.08 14.36
CA ALA A 208 -13.10 7.38 15.31
C ALA A 208 -11.60 7.38 14.94
N ASP A 209 -11.18 8.00 13.85
CA ASP A 209 -9.79 7.98 13.35
C ASP A 209 -9.26 6.57 13.03
N LEU A 210 -10.17 5.65 12.68
CA LEU A 210 -9.85 4.28 12.26
C LEU A 210 -9.51 4.22 10.77
N THR A 211 -10.02 5.16 9.97
CA THR A 211 -9.61 5.31 8.58
C THR A 211 -9.59 6.78 8.15
N ARG A 212 -8.86 7.09 7.07
CA ARG A 212 -8.79 8.43 6.49
C ARG A 212 -8.81 8.37 4.96
N GLY A 213 -9.45 9.34 4.34
CA GLY A 213 -9.49 9.48 2.88
C GLY A 213 -10.06 8.23 2.19
N ALA A 214 -9.33 7.72 1.20
CA ALA A 214 -9.69 6.51 0.45
C ALA A 214 -9.07 5.22 1.03
N GLY A 215 -8.60 5.25 2.28
CA GLY A 215 -8.07 4.08 2.98
C GLY A 215 -9.19 3.17 3.49
N GLY A 216 -8.92 1.87 3.51
CA GLY A 216 -9.81 0.86 4.08
C GLY A 216 -10.92 0.42 3.14
N CYS A 217 -11.69 -0.58 3.58
CA CYS A 217 -12.88 -1.04 2.88
C CYS A 217 -13.90 -1.68 3.82
N LEU A 218 -15.17 -1.49 3.48
CA LEU A 218 -16.30 -2.17 4.12
C LEU A 218 -16.74 -3.34 3.24
N SER A 219 -17.06 -4.47 3.85
CA SER A 219 -17.67 -5.59 3.14
C SER A 219 -18.66 -6.37 3.98
N LYS A 220 -19.68 -6.89 3.31
CA LYS A 220 -20.77 -7.65 3.92
C LYS A 220 -21.23 -8.76 2.98
N LYS A 221 -21.34 -9.97 3.52
CA LYS A 221 -21.90 -11.14 2.84
C LYS A 221 -23.41 -10.98 2.70
N VAL A 222 -23.91 -11.23 1.51
CA VAL A 222 -25.33 -11.22 1.16
C VAL A 222 -25.67 -12.50 0.39
N THR A 223 -26.95 -12.72 0.08
CA THR A 223 -27.42 -13.93 -0.62
C THR A 223 -26.72 -14.16 -1.95
N GLU A 224 -26.48 -13.10 -2.72
CA GLU A 224 -25.90 -13.14 -4.07
C GLU A 224 -24.37 -12.96 -4.11
N GLY A 225 -23.70 -12.93 -2.95
CA GLY A 225 -22.23 -12.76 -2.89
C GLY A 225 -21.77 -11.83 -1.78
N ILE A 226 -20.84 -10.93 -2.10
CA ILE A 226 -20.23 -10.00 -1.13
C ILE A 226 -20.42 -8.56 -1.62
N LEU A 227 -21.19 -7.76 -0.89
CA LEU A 227 -21.18 -6.30 -1.06
C LEU A 227 -19.88 -5.75 -0.51
N VAL A 228 -19.25 -4.86 -1.26
CA VAL A 228 -17.96 -4.25 -0.91
C VAL A 228 -17.90 -2.81 -1.38
N SER A 229 -17.25 -1.95 -0.60
CA SER A 229 -16.92 -0.60 -1.05
C SER A 229 -15.97 -0.64 -2.26
N THR A 230 -16.06 0.35 -3.13
CA THR A 230 -15.33 0.36 -4.42
C THR A 230 -13.90 0.86 -4.29
N SER A 231 -13.04 0.50 -5.24
CA SER A 231 -11.63 0.93 -5.22
C SER A 231 -11.53 2.45 -5.35
N GLY A 232 -10.84 3.08 -4.38
CA GLY A 232 -10.65 4.53 -4.33
C GLY A 232 -11.84 5.34 -3.80
N SER A 233 -12.91 4.68 -3.32
CA SER A 233 -14.00 5.37 -2.62
C SER A 233 -13.54 5.91 -1.26
N GLN A 234 -14.07 7.06 -0.85
CA GLN A 234 -13.88 7.56 0.50
C GLN A 234 -14.88 6.87 1.43
N VAL A 235 -14.39 6.02 2.34
CA VAL A 235 -15.25 5.18 3.19
C VAL A 235 -16.18 6.02 4.07
N GLY A 236 -15.77 7.21 4.50
CA GLY A 236 -16.61 8.13 5.27
C GLY A 236 -17.73 8.84 4.50
N SER A 237 -17.74 8.78 3.17
CA SER A 237 -18.67 9.55 2.33
C SER A 237 -19.20 8.75 1.15
N LEU A 238 -19.55 7.48 1.39
CA LEU A 238 -20.03 6.56 0.37
C LEU A 238 -21.38 6.99 -0.22
N SER A 239 -21.50 6.90 -1.54
CA SER A 239 -22.76 6.87 -2.26
C SER A 239 -23.15 5.43 -2.61
N LYS A 240 -24.40 5.22 -3.04
CA LYS A 240 -24.85 3.90 -3.56
C LYS A 240 -23.99 3.39 -4.72
N GLN A 241 -23.41 4.29 -5.52
CA GLN A 241 -22.52 3.94 -6.64
C GLN A 241 -21.14 3.46 -6.18
N ASP A 242 -20.79 3.73 -4.92
CA ASP A 242 -19.54 3.30 -4.31
C ASP A 242 -19.63 1.92 -3.65
N ILE A 243 -20.75 1.22 -3.83
CA ILE A 243 -20.97 -0.16 -3.40
C ILE A 243 -21.06 -1.05 -4.65
N SER A 244 -20.32 -2.16 -4.63
CA SER A 244 -20.35 -3.19 -5.67
C SER A 244 -20.54 -4.57 -5.07
N LEU A 245 -21.10 -5.47 -5.85
CA LEU A 245 -21.33 -6.85 -5.48
C LEU A 245 -20.29 -7.73 -6.17
N ILE A 246 -19.43 -8.40 -5.40
CA ILE A 246 -18.64 -9.53 -5.90
C ILE A 246 -19.58 -10.73 -5.94
N THR A 247 -19.90 -11.21 -7.14
CA THR A 247 -20.83 -12.33 -7.33
C THR A 247 -20.13 -13.67 -7.19
N LYS A 248 -18.90 -13.78 -7.71
CA LYS A 248 -18.05 -14.97 -7.56
C LYS A 248 -16.58 -14.67 -7.85
N VAL A 249 -15.72 -15.57 -7.39
CA VAL A 249 -14.30 -15.60 -7.74
C VAL A 249 -13.94 -16.96 -8.33
N GLU A 250 -13.46 -16.98 -9.57
CA GLU A 250 -13.07 -18.20 -10.29
C GLU A 250 -11.71 -17.97 -10.96
N ASN A 251 -10.77 -18.90 -10.82
CA ASN A 251 -9.43 -18.81 -11.43
C ASN A 251 -8.75 -17.44 -11.24
N GLU A 252 -8.76 -16.94 -9.99
CA GLU A 252 -8.19 -15.62 -9.63
C GLU A 252 -8.80 -14.44 -10.41
N ARG A 253 -10.04 -14.58 -10.86
CA ARG A 253 -10.84 -13.55 -11.49
C ARG A 253 -12.04 -13.19 -10.62
N VAL A 254 -12.18 -11.90 -10.33
CA VAL A 254 -13.32 -11.34 -9.59
C VAL A 254 -14.44 -10.99 -10.57
N HIS A 255 -15.57 -11.67 -10.49
CA HIS A 255 -16.79 -11.30 -11.21
C HIS A 255 -17.63 -10.39 -10.33
N TRP A 256 -18.07 -9.26 -10.86
CA TRP A 256 -18.72 -8.24 -10.04
C TRP A 256 -19.79 -7.43 -10.77
N MET A 257 -20.76 -6.91 -10.03
CA MET A 257 -21.79 -5.98 -10.49
C MET A 257 -21.65 -4.66 -9.74
N GLY A 258 -21.81 -3.53 -10.43
CA GLY A 258 -21.73 -2.21 -9.81
C GLY A 258 -21.42 -1.11 -10.80
N TYR A 259 -21.30 0.12 -10.30
CA TYR A 259 -20.94 1.29 -11.10
C TYR A 259 -19.42 1.48 -11.20
N LYS A 260 -18.69 1.07 -10.16
CA LYS A 260 -17.24 1.21 -10.05
C LYS A 260 -16.63 -0.13 -9.64
N LYS A 261 -15.36 -0.35 -9.98
CA LYS A 261 -14.67 -1.60 -9.66
C LYS A 261 -14.62 -1.83 -8.13
N PRO A 262 -14.81 -3.08 -7.63
CA PRO A 262 -14.75 -3.36 -6.20
C PRO A 262 -13.34 -3.10 -5.62
N SER A 263 -13.25 -3.01 -4.29
CA SER A 263 -12.03 -2.72 -3.54
C SER A 263 -10.80 -3.51 -4.03
N SER A 264 -9.60 -2.92 -3.88
CA SER A 264 -8.33 -3.64 -4.07
C SER A 264 -8.23 -4.86 -3.15
N GLU A 265 -8.91 -4.86 -2.01
CA GLU A 265 -8.94 -5.96 -1.05
C GLU A 265 -9.84 -7.14 -1.45
N SER A 266 -10.49 -7.08 -2.62
CA SER A 266 -11.40 -8.15 -3.07
C SER A 266 -10.78 -9.57 -3.03
N PRO A 267 -9.51 -9.79 -3.43
CA PRO A 267 -8.85 -11.10 -3.28
C PRO A 267 -8.77 -11.55 -1.82
N LEU A 268 -8.29 -10.68 -0.92
CA LEU A 268 -8.17 -10.95 0.51
C LEU A 268 -9.54 -11.27 1.12
N LEU A 269 -10.53 -10.40 0.89
CA LEU A 269 -11.90 -10.56 1.41
C LEU A 269 -12.52 -11.88 0.96
N SER A 270 -12.35 -12.25 -0.31
CA SER A 270 -12.90 -13.50 -0.86
C SER A 270 -12.29 -14.73 -0.19
N GLU A 271 -10.99 -14.70 0.10
CA GLU A 271 -10.32 -15.78 0.83
C GLU A 271 -10.75 -15.86 2.28
N LEU A 272 -10.92 -14.71 2.95
CA LEU A 272 -11.37 -14.67 4.33
C LEU A 272 -12.81 -15.17 4.48
N TYR A 273 -13.75 -14.70 3.66
CA TYR A 273 -15.14 -15.19 3.69
C TYR A 273 -15.26 -16.69 3.37
N LYS A 274 -14.33 -17.23 2.56
CA LYS A 274 -14.28 -18.67 2.28
C LYS A 274 -13.81 -19.48 3.50
N ASN A 275 -12.85 -18.98 4.27
CA ASN A 275 -12.29 -19.69 5.43
C ASN A 275 -13.07 -19.43 6.73
N PHE A 276 -13.76 -18.29 6.84
CA PHE A 276 -14.58 -17.88 7.98
C PHE A 276 -16.04 -17.76 7.56
N SER A 277 -16.62 -18.88 7.13
CA SER A 277 -17.94 -18.93 6.48
C SER A 277 -19.10 -18.45 7.36
N GLU A 278 -18.90 -18.47 8.68
CA GLU A 278 -19.81 -18.02 9.72
C GLU A 278 -19.83 -16.50 9.91
N LYS A 279 -18.82 -15.78 9.38
CA LYS A 279 -18.74 -14.32 9.46
C LYS A 279 -19.44 -13.69 8.28
N ASN A 280 -20.16 -12.61 8.55
CA ASN A 280 -20.96 -11.90 7.56
C ASN A 280 -20.38 -10.52 7.24
N ALA A 281 -19.51 -9.96 8.06
CA ALA A 281 -18.93 -8.64 7.85
C ALA A 281 -17.42 -8.67 8.06
N ILE A 282 -16.70 -7.94 7.19
CA ILE A 282 -15.26 -7.72 7.30
C ILE A 282 -14.99 -6.24 7.02
N ILE A 283 -14.23 -5.60 7.89
CA ILE A 283 -13.72 -4.24 7.71
C ILE A 283 -12.21 -4.30 7.68
N HIS A 284 -11.62 -3.73 6.63
CA HIS A 284 -10.22 -3.38 6.58
C HIS A 284 -10.08 -1.89 6.87
N SER A 285 -9.23 -1.52 7.82
CA SER A 285 -9.01 -0.13 8.21
C SER A 285 -7.51 0.20 8.26
N HIS A 286 -7.20 1.49 8.35
CA HIS A 286 -5.83 1.98 8.50
C HIS A 286 -5.79 3.00 9.63
N CYS A 287 -5.67 2.50 10.85
CA CYS A 287 -5.42 3.31 12.02
C CYS A 287 -3.93 3.22 12.38
N PRO A 288 -3.11 4.26 12.11
CA PRO A 288 -1.68 4.22 12.45
C PRO A 288 -1.42 3.93 13.93
N ARG A 289 -2.34 4.34 14.81
CA ARG A 289 -2.29 4.11 16.26
C ARG A 289 -2.55 2.64 16.64
N ILE A 290 -3.10 1.83 15.74
CA ILE A 290 -3.19 0.38 15.90
C ILE A 290 -2.06 -0.29 15.13
N THR A 291 -1.94 -0.02 13.83
CA THR A 291 -1.04 -0.73 12.92
C THR A 291 0.44 -0.64 13.36
N TYR A 292 0.87 0.50 13.88
CA TYR A 292 2.28 0.77 14.22
C TYR A 292 2.55 0.80 15.73
N ASP A 293 1.55 0.51 16.56
CA ASP A 293 1.75 0.49 18.02
C ASP A 293 2.53 -0.76 18.45
N SER A 294 3.44 -0.59 19.40
CA SER A 294 4.32 -1.67 19.88
C SER A 294 3.57 -2.70 20.73
N LYS A 295 2.55 -2.29 21.51
CA LYS A 295 1.72 -3.18 22.33
C LYS A 295 0.82 -4.06 21.45
N MET A 296 0.46 -3.55 20.27
CA MET A 296 -0.41 -4.23 19.32
C MET A 296 0.32 -5.25 18.44
N GLN A 297 1.65 -5.34 18.49
CA GLN A 297 2.44 -6.26 17.65
C GLN A 297 2.07 -7.74 17.83
N LYS A 298 1.52 -8.14 18.98
CA LYS A 298 0.99 -9.49 19.22
C LYS A 298 -0.15 -9.89 18.27
N TYR A 299 -0.83 -8.91 17.67
CA TYR A 299 -1.89 -9.10 16.68
C TYR A 299 -1.38 -9.07 15.22
N SER A 300 -0.08 -8.85 15.01
CA SER A 300 0.52 -8.67 13.69
C SER A 300 0.76 -10.00 12.98
N THR A 301 0.54 -10.02 11.67
CA THR A 301 0.95 -11.13 10.82
C THR A 301 2.47 -11.24 10.81
N PRO A 302 3.05 -12.45 10.80
CA PRO A 302 4.50 -12.63 10.76
C PRO A 302 5.10 -12.08 9.46
N ASP A 303 4.34 -12.13 8.37
CA ASP A 303 4.73 -11.70 7.04
C ASP A 303 3.94 -10.47 6.57
N TYR A 304 4.51 -9.78 5.57
CA TYR A 304 3.80 -8.72 4.85
C TYR A 304 2.75 -9.37 3.94
N ILE A 305 1.56 -8.78 3.89
CA ILE A 305 0.40 -9.26 3.12
C ILE A 305 0.22 -8.34 1.92
N ARG A 306 0.43 -8.86 0.71
CA ARG A 306 0.33 -8.05 -0.52
C ARG A 306 -1.11 -7.67 -0.83
N ALA A 307 -1.34 -6.38 -1.06
CA ALA A 307 -2.66 -5.86 -1.39
C ALA A 307 -3.08 -6.28 -2.81
N GLY A 308 -4.30 -6.79 -2.96
CA GLY A 308 -4.86 -7.17 -4.25
C GLY A 308 -4.23 -8.40 -4.92
N CYS A 309 -3.54 -9.25 -4.17
CA CYS A 309 -3.00 -10.53 -4.64
C CYS A 309 -3.77 -11.71 -4.02
N PHE A 310 -4.13 -12.69 -4.84
CA PHE A 310 -4.65 -13.98 -4.34
C PHE A 310 -3.53 -14.79 -3.65
N GLY A 311 -3.92 -15.67 -2.74
CA GLY A 311 -3.04 -16.50 -1.91
C GLY A 311 -2.57 -15.83 -0.62
N GLU A 312 -2.57 -14.50 -0.56
CA GLU A 312 -2.06 -13.73 0.58
C GLU A 312 -2.93 -13.87 1.84
N GLY A 313 -4.24 -14.08 1.70
CA GLY A 313 -5.16 -14.26 2.82
C GLY A 313 -4.86 -15.52 3.64
N LYS A 314 -4.24 -16.54 3.03
CA LYS A 314 -3.80 -17.74 3.77
C LYS A 314 -2.81 -17.43 4.88
N LYS A 315 -1.96 -16.42 4.69
CA LYS A 315 -0.95 -15.99 5.67
C LYS A 315 -1.57 -15.30 6.89
N THR A 316 -2.83 -14.87 6.80
CA THR A 316 -3.52 -14.14 7.88
C THR A 316 -4.42 -15.05 8.73
N LEU A 317 -4.74 -16.26 8.25
CA LEU A 317 -5.77 -17.12 8.87
C LEU A 317 -5.46 -17.47 10.33
N SER A 318 -4.23 -17.90 10.63
CA SER A 318 -3.83 -18.26 11.99
C SER A 318 -3.90 -17.05 12.94
N THR A 319 -3.41 -15.90 12.50
CA THR A 319 -3.47 -14.65 13.27
C THR A 319 -4.92 -14.25 13.54
N ILE A 320 -5.79 -14.29 12.53
CA ILE A 320 -7.21 -13.93 12.68
C ILE A 320 -7.93 -14.89 13.64
N SER A 321 -7.74 -16.21 13.47
CA SER A 321 -8.37 -17.23 14.33
C SER A 321 -7.94 -17.10 15.79
N ASN A 322 -6.65 -16.89 16.03
CA ASN A 322 -6.10 -16.78 17.40
C ASN A 322 -6.54 -15.49 18.12
N ASN A 323 -7.02 -14.49 17.37
CA ASN A 323 -7.32 -13.16 17.89
C ASN A 323 -8.79 -12.77 17.73
N ASN A 324 -9.68 -13.77 17.70
CA ASN A 324 -11.13 -13.60 17.64
C ASN A 324 -11.59 -12.75 16.44
N GLY A 325 -11.07 -13.05 15.26
CA GLY A 325 -11.46 -12.35 14.04
C GLY A 325 -10.80 -10.98 13.89
N PHE A 326 -9.60 -10.77 14.42
CA PHE A 326 -8.83 -9.54 14.28
C PHE A 326 -7.38 -9.85 13.89
N ALA A 327 -6.79 -9.07 13.00
CA ALA A 327 -5.36 -9.13 12.72
C ALA A 327 -4.84 -7.78 12.24
N ILE A 328 -3.60 -7.47 12.60
CA ILE A 328 -2.82 -6.42 11.96
C ILE A 328 -2.08 -7.05 10.79
N LEU A 329 -2.39 -6.59 9.59
CA LEU A 329 -1.66 -6.93 8.39
C LEU A 329 -0.36 -6.11 8.41
N ARG A 330 0.77 -6.73 8.75
CA ARG A 330 2.05 -6.05 8.99
C ARG A 330 2.34 -4.99 7.91
N LEU A 331 2.48 -3.71 8.29
CA LEU A 331 2.72 -2.55 7.40
C LEU A 331 1.65 -2.27 6.32
N HIS A 332 0.52 -2.97 6.36
CA HIS A 332 -0.59 -2.82 5.41
C HIS A 332 -1.77 -2.10 6.09
N GLY A 333 -2.19 -2.54 7.28
CA GLY A 333 -3.29 -1.97 8.04
C GLY A 333 -3.84 -3.02 9.00
N GLU A 334 -5.12 -2.94 9.36
CA GLU A 334 -5.76 -3.96 10.20
C GLU A 334 -7.06 -4.45 9.60
N ILE A 335 -7.45 -5.66 9.98
CA ILE A 335 -8.68 -6.30 9.53
C ILE A 335 -9.42 -6.88 10.71
N ALA A 336 -10.74 -6.71 10.71
CA ALA A 336 -11.63 -7.25 11.71
C ALA A 336 -12.84 -7.91 11.03
N MET A 337 -13.38 -8.95 11.64
CA MET A 337 -14.52 -9.71 11.13
C MET A 337 -15.54 -10.07 12.22
N GLY A 338 -16.81 -10.15 11.82
CA GLY A 338 -17.96 -10.27 12.71
C GLY A 338 -19.25 -10.64 11.97
N ASN A 339 -20.37 -10.64 12.67
CA ASN A 339 -21.68 -11.00 12.12
C ASN A 339 -22.43 -9.80 11.51
N SER A 340 -22.03 -8.58 11.85
CA SER A 340 -22.54 -7.32 11.28
C SER A 340 -21.42 -6.28 11.18
N LEU A 341 -21.60 -5.24 10.37
CA LEU A 341 -20.60 -4.17 10.28
C LEU A 341 -20.45 -3.45 11.62
N GLU A 342 -21.54 -3.29 12.37
CA GLU A 342 -21.55 -2.77 13.74
C GLU A 342 -20.65 -3.57 14.70
N GLU A 343 -20.76 -4.90 14.72
CA GLU A 343 -19.92 -5.75 15.58
C GLU A 343 -18.43 -5.56 15.24
N VAL A 344 -18.12 -5.45 13.95
CA VAL A 344 -16.75 -5.25 13.47
C VAL A 344 -16.23 -3.86 13.85
N TYR A 345 -17.06 -2.82 13.71
CA TYR A 345 -16.72 -1.46 14.13
C TYR A 345 -16.40 -1.40 15.63
N GLN A 346 -17.27 -1.94 16.49
CA GLN A 346 -17.03 -1.96 17.94
C GLN A 346 -15.75 -2.74 18.30
N LYS A 347 -15.45 -3.82 17.57
CA LYS A 347 -14.21 -4.57 17.73
C LYS A 347 -12.97 -3.73 17.40
N LEU A 348 -13.00 -2.99 16.28
CA LEU A 348 -11.89 -2.08 15.91
C LEU A 348 -11.72 -0.97 16.93
N LYS A 349 -12.82 -0.38 17.40
CA LYS A 349 -12.80 0.67 18.43
C LYS A 349 -12.18 0.16 19.74
N SER A 350 -12.57 -1.03 20.19
CA SER A 350 -11.97 -1.66 21.39
C SER A 350 -10.46 -1.90 21.22
N ARG A 351 -10.00 -2.32 20.04
CA ARG A 351 -8.56 -2.47 19.74
C ARG A 351 -7.82 -1.14 19.71
N MET A 352 -8.49 -0.07 19.25
CA MET A 352 -7.94 1.27 19.34
C MET A 352 -7.78 1.69 20.81
N GLU A 353 -8.77 1.44 21.66
CA GLU A 353 -8.70 1.76 23.09
C GLU A 353 -7.55 0.99 23.80
N GLU A 354 -7.39 -0.31 23.50
CA GLU A 354 -6.28 -1.14 24.00
C GLU A 354 -4.90 -0.55 23.65
N ALA A 355 -4.74 0.00 22.44
CA ALA A 355 -3.51 0.66 22.04
C ALA A 355 -3.23 1.96 22.83
N HIS A 356 -4.25 2.57 23.47
CA HIS A 356 -4.14 3.84 24.19
C HIS A 356 -3.98 3.73 25.70
N GLU A 357 -4.29 2.58 26.30
CA GLU A 357 -4.09 2.38 27.73
C GLU A 357 -2.60 2.55 28.04
N ARG A 358 -2.25 3.56 28.86
CA ARG A 358 -0.87 3.93 29.18
C ARG A 358 -0.21 2.89 30.08
#